data_AF-A0A2G0CKE7-F1
#
_entry.id   AF-A0A2G0CKE7-F1
#
_cell.length_a   1.000
_cell.length_b   1.000
_cell.length_c   1.000
_cell.angle_alpha   90.00
_cell.angle_beta   90.00
_cell.angle_gamma   90.00
#
_symmetry.space_group_name_H-M   'P 1'
#
loop_
_entity.id
_entity.type
_entity.pdbx_description
1 polymer ?
#
loop_
_entity_poly.entity_id
_entity_poly.type
_entity_poly.pdbx_seq_one_letter_code
_entity_poly.pdbx_strand_id
1 'polypeptide(L)'
;MVVLLLGCAQVDPGPPPVDTARLGETLGDLQLAEAIIAEVPVLVRDSMQAVYYDSVLADHGYTRQEFDSIMWIVRQEPAWIDSVYTRAGEIVSREMIEQ
;
A
#
# COMPACT_ATOMS: atom_id res chain seq x y z
N MET A 1 38.23 6.38 -26.97
CA MET A 1 36.97 6.72 -26.29
C MET A 1 36.26 5.41 -26.00
N VAL A 2 36.42 4.88 -24.79
CA VAL A 2 35.81 3.61 -24.38
C VAL A 2 34.39 3.91 -23.94
N VAL A 3 33.41 3.46 -24.71
CA VAL A 3 31.99 3.55 -24.36
C VAL A 3 31.68 2.33 -23.47
N LEU A 4 31.65 2.55 -22.16
CA LEU A 4 31.12 1.59 -21.19
C LEU A 4 29.60 1.55 -21.33
N LEU A 5 29.10 0.64 -22.16
CA LEU A 5 27.71 0.21 -22.14
C LEU A 5 27.50 -0.66 -20.89
N LEU A 6 27.38 -0.01 -19.73
CA LEU A 6 26.74 -0.62 -18.57
C LEU A 6 25.26 -0.73 -18.90
N GLY A 7 24.90 -1.80 -19.60
CA GLY A 7 23.50 -2.18 -19.71
C GLY A 7 22.97 -2.39 -18.30
N CYS A 8 21.92 -1.66 -17.93
CA CYS A 8 21.10 -2.00 -16.79
C CYS A 8 20.52 -3.39 -17.07
N ALA A 9 21.21 -4.44 -16.62
CA ALA A 9 20.56 -5.73 -16.46
C ALA A 9 19.46 -5.47 -15.43
N GLN A 10 18.20 -5.37 -15.89
CA GLN A 10 17.06 -5.46 -15.00
C GLN A 10 17.17 -6.84 -14.37
N VAL A 11 17.72 -6.86 -13.16
CA VAL A 11 17.67 -8.03 -12.29
C VAL A 11 16.19 -8.21 -12.04
N ASP A 12 15.61 -9.24 -12.65
CA ASP A 12 14.25 -9.66 -12.30
C ASP A 12 14.28 -10.04 -10.82
N PRO A 13 13.59 -9.29 -9.95
CA PRO A 13 13.61 -9.56 -8.51
C PRO A 13 12.92 -10.88 -8.17
N GLY A 14 12.28 -11.52 -9.15
CA GLY A 14 11.43 -12.67 -8.95
C GLY A 14 10.07 -12.27 -8.39
N PRO A 15 9.22 -13.27 -8.11
CA PRO A 15 7.90 -13.01 -7.56
C PRO A 15 8.01 -12.42 -6.15
N PRO A 16 7.08 -11.52 -5.77
CA PRO A 16 7.03 -11.00 -4.41
C PRO A 16 6.82 -12.16 -3.42
N PRO A 17 7.39 -12.07 -2.20
CA PRO A 17 7.22 -13.10 -1.17
C PRO A 17 5.82 -13.10 -0.54
N VAL A 18 4.94 -12.19 -0.97
CA VAL A 18 3.57 -11.99 -0.48
C VAL A 18 2.62 -11.77 -1.65
N ASP A 19 1.33 -11.96 -1.39
CA ASP A 19 0.27 -11.62 -2.34
C ASP A 19 0.09 -10.09 -2.41
N THR A 20 0.64 -9.49 -3.47
CA THR A 20 0.55 -8.04 -3.70
C THR A 20 -0.86 -7.57 -4.06
N ALA A 21 -1.73 -8.45 -4.58
CA ALA A 21 -3.11 -8.09 -4.88
C ALA A 21 -3.91 -7.89 -3.59
N ARG A 22 -3.82 -8.84 -2.65
CA ARG A 22 -4.43 -8.72 -1.33
C ARG A 22 -3.86 -7.54 -0.55
N LEU A 23 -2.54 -7.33 -0.60
CA LEU A 23 -1.91 -6.19 0.06
C LEU A 23 -2.37 -4.84 -0.53
N GLY A 24 -2.57 -4.79 -1.86
CA GLY A 24 -3.15 -3.64 -2.54
C GLY A 24 -4.61 -3.39 -2.14
N GLU A 25 -5.39 -4.43 -1.87
CA GLU A 25 -6.75 -4.31 -1.32
C GLU A 25 -6.75 -3.67 0.06
N THR A 26 -5.91 -4.17 0.96
CA THR A 26 -5.74 -3.56 2.29
C THR A 26 -5.31 -2.09 2.20
N LEU A 27 -4.36 -1.78 1.31
CA LEU A 27 -3.87 -0.41 1.15
C LEU A 27 -4.92 0.54 0.54
N GLY A 28 -5.74 0.04 -0.40
CA GLY A 28 -6.85 0.79 -0.97
C GLY A 28 -7.86 1.19 0.10
N ASP A 29 -8.26 0.25 0.96
CA ASP A 29 -9.19 0.52 2.05
C ASP A 29 -8.60 1.48 3.09
N LEU A 30 -7.31 1.37 3.38
CA LEU A 30 -6.60 2.34 4.24
C LEU A 30 -6.65 3.75 3.65
N GLN A 31 -6.42 3.92 2.34
CA GLN A 31 -6.50 5.22 1.67
C GLN A 31 -7.92 5.80 1.68
N LEU A 32 -8.94 4.97 1.51
CA LEU A 32 -10.34 5.40 1.62
C LEU A 32 -10.67 5.83 3.05
N ALA A 33 -10.22 5.08 4.05
CA ALA A 33 -10.38 5.45 5.45
C ALA A 33 -9.66 6.78 5.77
N GLU A 34 -8.44 6.97 5.27
CA GLU A 34 -7.71 8.24 5.42
C GLU A 34 -8.46 9.43 4.80
N ALA A 35 -9.08 9.24 3.62
CA ALA A 35 -9.89 10.27 2.99
C ALA A 35 -11.09 10.67 3.86
N ILE A 36 -11.77 9.71 4.50
CA ILE A 36 -12.87 9.97 5.43
C ILE A 36 -12.37 10.70 6.69
N ILE A 37 -11.21 10.29 7.23
CA ILE A 37 -10.60 10.88 8.41
C ILE A 37 -10.15 12.33 8.17
N ALA A 38 -9.81 12.68 6.93
CA ALA A 38 -9.48 14.06 6.56
C ALA A 38 -10.64 15.04 6.83
N GLU A 39 -11.89 14.57 6.80
CA GLU A 39 -13.10 15.34 7.10
C GLU A 39 -13.42 15.43 8.60
N VAL A 40 -12.73 14.64 9.43
CA VAL A 40 -12.91 14.65 10.89
C VAL A 40 -12.25 15.90 11.50
N PRO A 41 -12.88 16.57 12.49
CA PRO A 41 -12.29 17.70 13.20
C PRO A 41 -10.92 17.37 13.78
N VAL A 42 -9.96 18.28 13.60
CA VAL A 42 -8.55 18.11 13.99
C VAL A 42 -8.39 17.66 15.44
N LEU A 43 -9.24 18.16 16.35
CA LEU A 43 -9.20 17.82 17.78
C LEU A 43 -9.28 16.32 18.09
N VAL A 44 -9.91 15.54 17.22
CA VAL A 44 -10.10 14.09 17.41
C VAL A 44 -9.49 13.26 16.27
N ARG A 45 -8.91 13.92 15.26
CA ARG A 45 -8.40 13.28 14.04
C ARG A 45 -7.34 12.23 14.36
N ASP A 46 -6.35 12.56 15.19
CA ASP A 46 -5.23 11.65 15.49
C ASP A 46 -5.73 10.39 16.22
N SER A 47 -6.66 10.54 17.16
CA SER A 47 -7.27 9.41 17.85
C SER A 47 -8.10 8.54 16.91
N MET A 48 -8.83 9.15 15.97
CA MET A 48 -9.63 8.42 14.99
C MET A 48 -8.73 7.72 13.98
N GLN A 49 -7.67 8.37 13.52
CA GLN A 49 -6.71 7.79 12.58
C GLN A 49 -6.13 6.47 13.12
N ALA A 50 -5.72 6.43 14.38
CA ALA A 50 -5.22 5.20 14.98
C ALA A 50 -6.28 4.08 15.00
N VAL A 51 -7.51 4.40 15.41
CA VAL A 51 -8.60 3.41 15.52
C VAL A 51 -9.00 2.86 14.15
N TYR A 52 -9.16 3.71 13.13
CA TYR A 52 -9.53 3.27 11.79
C TYR A 52 -8.41 2.48 11.13
N TYR A 53 -7.16 2.90 11.29
CA TYR A 53 -6.02 2.16 10.76
C TYR A 53 -5.97 0.74 11.34
N ASP A 54 -6.09 0.60 12.66
CA ASP A 54 -6.09 -0.70 13.32
C ASP A 54 -7.33 -1.54 12.94
N SER A 55 -8.49 -0.91 12.75
CA SER A 55 -9.72 -1.59 12.30
C SER A 55 -9.58 -2.17 10.89
N VAL A 56 -9.13 -1.36 9.93
CA VAL A 56 -8.97 -1.80 8.53
C VAL A 56 -7.94 -2.94 8.45
N LEU A 57 -6.82 -2.83 9.17
CA LEU A 57 -5.85 -3.92 9.22
C LEU A 57 -6.44 -5.20 9.80
N ALA A 58 -7.22 -5.11 10.87
CA ALA A 58 -7.87 -6.26 11.48
C ALA A 58 -8.88 -6.93 10.53
N ASP A 59 -9.64 -6.15 9.77
CA ASP A 59 -10.59 -6.66 8.77
C ASP A 59 -9.88 -7.45 7.66
N HIS A 60 -8.66 -7.04 7.32
CA HIS A 60 -7.79 -7.76 6.38
C HIS A 60 -6.95 -8.87 7.02
N GLY A 61 -7.11 -9.10 8.33
CA GLY A 61 -6.40 -10.15 9.06
C GLY A 61 -4.93 -9.85 9.33
N TYR A 62 -4.57 -8.58 9.41
CA TYR A 62 -3.23 -8.13 9.77
C TYR A 62 -3.21 -7.50 11.16
N THR A 63 -2.13 -7.77 11.90
CA THR A 63 -1.69 -6.83 12.94
C THR A 63 -0.86 -5.70 12.31
N ARG A 64 -0.77 -4.56 13.01
CA ARG A 64 0.09 -3.44 12.57
C ARG A 64 1.54 -3.88 12.37
N GLN A 65 2.09 -4.69 13.27
CA GLN A 65 3.47 -5.16 13.19
C GLN A 65 3.71 -6.03 11.95
N GLU A 66 2.77 -6.92 11.61
CA GLU A 66 2.86 -7.76 10.42
C GLU A 66 2.79 -6.92 9.15
N PHE A 67 1.83 -6.02 9.07
CA PHE A 67 1.67 -5.12 7.93
C PHE A 67 2.92 -4.28 7.70
N ASP A 68 3.46 -3.64 8.75
CA ASP A 68 4.66 -2.82 8.67
C ASP A 68 5.88 -3.64 8.22
N SER A 69 6.00 -4.87 8.71
CA SER A 69 7.09 -5.79 8.32
C SER A 69 6.98 -6.21 6.85
N ILE A 70 5.77 -6.49 6.38
CA ILE A 70 5.51 -6.83 4.98
C ILE A 70 5.82 -5.63 4.08
N MET A 71 5.32 -4.44 4.43
CA MET A 71 5.57 -3.20 3.68
C MET A 71 7.06 -2.85 3.66
N TRP A 72 7.79 -3.14 4.74
CA TRP A 72 9.25 -3.00 4.77
C TRP A 72 9.98 -3.87 3.74
N ILE A 73 9.48 -5.07 3.47
CA ILE A 73 10.04 -6.00 2.48
C ILE A 73 9.64 -5.57 1.07
N VAL A 74 8.34 -5.32 0.85
CA VAL A 74 7.79 -4.99 -0.48
C VAL A 74 8.44 -3.73 -1.04
N ARG A 75 8.67 -2.71 -0.20
CA ARG A 75 9.28 -1.43 -0.63
C ARG A 75 10.74 -1.53 -1.08
N GLN A 76 11.42 -2.66 -0.84
CA GLN A 76 12.81 -2.85 -1.27
C GLN A 76 12.92 -3.03 -2.79
N GLU A 77 11.83 -3.41 -3.44
CA GLU A 77 11.79 -3.67 -4.87
C GLU A 77 10.74 -2.79 -5.56
N PRO A 78 11.17 -1.89 -6.48
CA PRO A 78 10.26 -1.01 -7.21
C PRO A 78 9.11 -1.73 -7.92
N ALA A 79 9.35 -2.90 -8.53
CA ALA A 79 8.29 -3.62 -9.23
C ALA A 79 7.18 -4.13 -8.29
N TRP A 80 7.53 -4.54 -7.07
CA TRP A 80 6.55 -5.06 -6.11
C TRP A 80 5.74 -3.95 -5.46
N ILE A 81 6.36 -2.82 -5.13
CA ILE A 81 5.62 -1.70 -4.54
C ILE A 81 4.68 -1.07 -5.58
N ASP A 82 5.11 -1.00 -6.85
CA ASP A 82 4.29 -0.50 -7.95
C ASP A 82 3.04 -1.37 -8.16
N SER A 83 3.16 -2.70 -8.07
CA SER A 83 1.99 -3.58 -8.20
C SER A 83 0.97 -3.37 -7.08
N VAL A 84 1.43 -3.19 -5.83
CA VAL A 84 0.56 -2.91 -4.68
C VAL A 84 -0.18 -1.59 -4.85
N TYR A 85 0.54 -0.50 -5.18
CA TYR A 85 -0.09 0.82 -5.34
C TYR A 85 -0.97 0.92 -6.58
N THR A 86 -0.62 0.23 -7.67
CA THR A 86 -1.49 0.11 -8.84
C THR A 86 -2.82 -0.50 -8.44
N ARG A 87 -2.78 -1.62 -7.70
CA ARG A 87 -3.99 -2.28 -7.22
C ARG A 87 -4.80 -1.41 -6.26
N ALA A 88 -4.15 -0.75 -5.31
CA ALA A 88 -4.81 0.18 -4.40
C ALA A 88 -5.50 1.33 -5.16
N GLY A 89 -4.83 1.90 -6.16
CA GLY A 89 -5.37 2.95 -7.01
C GLY A 89 -6.59 2.53 -7.80
N GLU A 90 -6.63 1.29 -8.31
CA GLU A 90 -7.82 0.73 -8.97
C GLU A 90 -9.04 0.65 -8.03
N ILE A 91 -8.81 0.32 -6.77
CA ILE A 91 -9.87 0.19 -5.76
C ILE A 91 -10.41 1.57 -5.40
N VAL A 92 -9.52 2.49 -5.03
CA VAL A 92 -9.90 3.88 -4.73
C VAL A 92 -10.65 4.49 -5.91
N SER A 93 -10.16 4.30 -7.13
CA SER A 93 -10.81 4.86 -8.33
C SER A 93 -12.22 4.28 -8.56
N ARG A 94 -12.42 2.98 -8.30
CA ARG A 94 -13.72 2.32 -8.43
C ARG A 94 -14.71 2.87 -7.42
N GLU A 95 -14.33 2.91 -6.15
CA GLU A 95 -15.18 3.37 -5.05
C GLU A 95 -15.53 4.86 -5.17
N MET A 96 -14.66 5.67 -5.79
CA MET A 96 -14.95 7.08 -6.08
C MET A 96 -15.93 7.30 -7.25
N ILE A 97 -16.10 6.33 -8.14
CA ILE A 97 -17.05 6.43 -9.27
C ILE A 97 -18.46 5.98 -8.84
N GLU A 98 -18.54 5.09 -7.85
CA GLU A 98 -19.81 4.54 -7.35
C GLU A 98 -20.49 5.43 -6.29
N GLN A 99 -19.81 6.48 -5.80
CA GLN A 99 -20.34 7.52 -4.90
C GLN A 99 -20.93 8.72 -5.65
#